data_AF-A0A800KAL0-F1
#
_entry.id   AF-A0A800KAL0-F1
#
_cell.length_a   1.000
_cell.length_b   1.000
_cell.length_c   1.000
_cell.angle_alpha   90.00
_cell.angle_beta   90.00
_cell.angle_gamma   90.00
#
_symmetry.space_group_name_H-M   'P 1'
#
loop_
_entity.id
_entity.type
_entity.pdbx_description
1 polymer ?
#
loop_
_entity_poly.entity_id
_entity_poly.type
_entity_poly.pdbx_seq_one_letter_code
_entity_poly.pdbx_strand_id
1 'polypeptide(L)'
;MDLEPPALFFHPQEIQTNLDSSFSVQLYGLKLKSTAAAHLDIRYDWGSVQIDSVVADTFFQSENNPIQIVIDEEGTLDIFIYLLPDTELDQNDGGTWSLATIYMHPVSTGESELLYGENTRLRDANNDSVVVKSFGSGYINVE
;
A
#
# COMPACT_ATOMS: atom_id res chain seq x y z
N MET A 1 6.24 -16.56 1.84
CA MET A 1 5.02 -15.92 2.38
C MET A 1 3.87 -16.90 2.22
N ASP A 2 3.19 -17.27 3.31
CA ASP A 2 2.06 -18.21 3.31
C ASP A 2 0.78 -17.43 3.66
N LEU A 3 0.27 -16.67 2.67
CA LEU A 3 -0.89 -15.79 2.83
C LEU A 3 -2.16 -16.47 2.30
N GLU A 4 -3.27 -16.32 3.03
CA GLU A 4 -4.59 -16.73 2.55
C GLU A 4 -5.22 -15.62 1.70
N PRO A 5 -5.45 -15.82 0.39
CA PRO A 5 -6.07 -14.80 -0.45
C PRO A 5 -7.59 -14.68 -0.21
N PRO A 6 -8.20 -13.50 -0.41
CA PRO A 6 -7.58 -12.23 -0.80
C PRO A 6 -6.67 -11.65 0.29
N ALA A 7 -5.48 -11.16 -0.07
CA ALA A 7 -4.49 -10.70 0.90
C ALA A 7 -3.83 -9.38 0.47
N LEU A 8 -3.28 -8.65 1.44
CA LEU A 8 -2.42 -7.48 1.22
C LEU A 8 -1.03 -7.75 1.79
N PHE A 9 0.03 -7.31 1.12
CA PHE A 9 1.42 -7.52 1.56
C PHE A 9 2.36 -6.45 1.00
N PHE A 10 3.61 -6.44 1.47
CA PHE A 10 4.65 -5.55 1.00
C PHE A 10 5.55 -6.24 -0.03
N HIS A 11 5.86 -5.57 -1.15
CA HIS A 11 6.75 -6.10 -2.18
C HIS A 11 7.85 -5.10 -2.58
N PRO A 12 9.14 -5.46 -2.49
CA PRO A 12 9.65 -6.70 -1.91
C PRO A 12 9.31 -6.81 -0.42
N GLN A 13 9.24 -8.05 0.10
CA GLN A 13 8.95 -8.30 1.53
C GLN A 13 10.12 -7.86 2.41
N GLU A 14 11.35 -8.11 1.95
CA GLU A 14 12.58 -7.77 2.65
C GLU A 14 13.35 -6.75 1.81
N ILE A 15 13.72 -5.64 2.44
CA ILE A 15 14.43 -4.53 1.81
C ILE A 15 15.77 -4.38 2.53
N GLN A 16 16.85 -4.49 1.75
CA GLN A 16 18.21 -4.27 2.21
C GLN A 16 18.69 -2.94 1.61
N THR A 17 19.07 -1.99 2.46
CA THR A 17 19.39 -0.64 2.05
C THR A 17 20.49 -0.02 2.92
N ASN A 18 21.00 1.15 2.55
CA ASN A 18 22.04 1.87 3.32
C ASN A 18 21.54 3.26 3.71
N LEU A 19 22.18 3.87 4.72
CA LEU A 19 22.03 5.31 4.95
C LEU A 19 22.29 6.12 3.66
N ASP A 20 21.60 7.26 3.54
CA ASP A 20 21.68 8.19 2.40
C ASP A 20 21.18 7.63 1.04
N SER A 21 20.44 6.51 1.04
CA SER A 21 19.83 5.95 -0.17
C SER A 21 18.29 6.03 -0.14
N SER A 22 17.68 6.15 -1.31
CA SER A 22 16.22 6.06 -1.46
C SER A 22 15.83 4.69 -1.97
N PHE A 23 14.69 4.18 -1.51
CA PHE A 23 14.13 2.90 -1.93
C PHE A 23 12.61 3.00 -2.00
N SER A 24 11.97 1.95 -2.53
CA SER A 24 10.52 1.89 -2.61
C SER A 24 9.99 0.52 -2.20
N VAL A 25 8.73 0.53 -1.75
CA VAL A 25 7.96 -0.67 -1.42
C VAL A 25 6.57 -0.54 -2.02
N GLN A 26 6.10 -1.61 -2.65
CA GLN A 26 4.75 -1.71 -3.17
C GLN A 26 3.82 -2.29 -2.13
N LEU A 27 2.65 -1.68 -1.97
CA LEU A 27 1.51 -2.23 -1.27
C LEU A 27 0.76 -3.12 -2.25
N TYR A 28 0.93 -4.43 -2.15
CA TYR A 28 0.53 -5.39 -3.17
C TYR A 28 -0.69 -6.20 -2.74
N GLY A 29 -1.62 -6.41 -3.66
CA GLY A 29 -2.81 -7.24 -3.49
C GLY A 29 -2.63 -8.61 -4.10
N LEU A 30 -3.07 -9.65 -3.41
CA LEU A 30 -3.09 -11.03 -3.90
C LEU A 30 -4.53 -11.52 -4.07
N LYS A 31 -4.95 -11.76 -5.32
CA LYS A 31 -6.30 -12.24 -5.69
C LYS A 31 -7.41 -11.40 -5.03
N LEU A 32 -7.26 -10.09 -5.03
CA LEU A 32 -8.28 -9.15 -4.59
C LEU A 32 -9.51 -9.26 -5.50
N LYS A 33 -10.68 -8.92 -4.95
CA LYS A 33 -11.88 -8.69 -5.75
C LYS A 33 -11.84 -7.27 -6.31
N SER A 34 -12.71 -7.02 -7.29
CA SER A 34 -13.00 -5.68 -7.80
C SER A 34 -13.18 -4.67 -6.67
N THR A 35 -12.51 -3.54 -6.82
CA THR A 35 -12.45 -2.48 -5.82
C THR A 35 -12.50 -1.12 -6.53
N ALA A 36 -13.23 -0.16 -5.97
CA ALA A 36 -13.28 1.22 -6.42
C ALA A 36 -12.50 2.17 -5.50
N ALA A 37 -12.32 1.83 -4.21
CA ALA A 37 -11.56 2.65 -3.29
C ALA A 37 -10.82 1.85 -2.22
N ALA A 38 -9.75 2.42 -1.69
CA ALA A 38 -8.99 1.90 -0.56
C ALA A 38 -8.69 3.00 0.46
N HIS A 39 -8.71 2.60 1.73
CA HIS A 39 -7.96 3.24 2.81
C HIS A 39 -6.91 2.22 3.26
N LEU A 40 -5.64 2.52 3.02
CA LEU A 40 -4.50 1.72 3.47
C LEU A 40 -3.90 2.41 4.69
N ASP A 41 -3.96 1.75 5.83
CA ASP A 41 -3.40 2.20 7.10
C ASP A 41 -2.05 1.49 7.26
N ILE A 42 -0.94 2.19 7.07
CA ILE A 42 0.40 1.61 7.12
C ILE A 42 1.13 2.09 8.37
N ARG A 43 1.68 1.16 9.14
CA ARG A 43 2.50 1.44 10.33
C ARG A 43 3.96 1.24 10.00
N TYR A 44 4.78 2.20 10.39
CA TYR A 44 6.22 2.20 10.16
C TYR A 44 6.95 2.83 11.35
N ASP A 45 8.25 2.55 11.49
CA ASP A 45 9.08 3.20 12.50
C ASP A 45 9.63 4.53 11.95
N TRP A 46 9.01 5.63 12.34
CA TRP A 46 9.39 6.99 11.94
C TRP A 46 10.76 7.44 12.48
N GLY A 47 11.28 6.75 13.50
CA GLY A 47 12.65 6.93 13.97
C GLY A 47 13.68 6.26 13.06
N SER A 48 13.24 5.33 12.22
CA SER A 48 14.10 4.52 11.33
C SER A 48 14.01 4.94 9.86
N VAL A 49 12.82 5.30 9.36
CA VAL A 49 12.61 5.70 7.96
C VAL A 49 11.67 6.90 7.84
N GLN A 50 11.83 7.68 6.77
CA GLN A 50 10.93 8.78 6.40
C GLN A 50 10.24 8.51 5.06
N ILE A 51 8.99 8.96 4.95
CA ILE A 51 8.18 8.85 3.73
C ILE A 51 8.46 10.05 2.82
N ASP A 52 8.93 9.78 1.61
CA ASP A 52 9.17 10.83 0.61
C ASP A 52 7.91 11.14 -0.19
N SER A 53 7.24 10.09 -0.68
CA SER A 53 6.02 10.19 -1.45
C SER A 53 5.30 8.86 -1.55
N VAL A 54 4.03 8.91 -1.92
CA VAL A 54 3.23 7.73 -2.25
C VAL A 54 2.55 7.97 -3.59
N VAL A 55 2.52 6.95 -4.44
CA VAL A 55 1.88 7.01 -5.76
C VAL A 55 0.92 5.85 -5.90
N ALA A 56 -0.34 6.12 -6.26
CA ALA A 56 -1.31 5.08 -6.61
C ALA A 56 -0.80 4.27 -7.82
N ASP A 57 -1.00 2.96 -7.79
CA ASP A 57 -0.39 2.02 -8.75
C ASP A 57 -1.46 1.28 -9.57
N THR A 58 -1.02 0.33 -10.40
CA THR A 58 -1.79 -0.40 -11.42
C THR A 58 -3.20 -0.83 -11.01
N PHE A 59 -3.45 -1.20 -9.75
CA PHE A 59 -4.78 -1.62 -9.29
C PHE A 59 -5.85 -0.51 -9.35
N PHE A 60 -5.44 0.76 -9.32
CA PHE A 60 -6.33 1.92 -9.36
C PHE A 60 -6.16 2.79 -10.61
N GLN A 61 -5.39 2.32 -11.60
CA GLN A 61 -5.23 3.02 -12.87
C GLN A 61 -6.41 2.75 -13.80
N SER A 62 -6.90 3.81 -14.44
CA SER A 62 -7.97 3.80 -15.45
C SER A 62 -7.66 4.86 -16.52
N GLU A 63 -8.60 5.21 -17.40
CA GLU A 63 -8.40 6.39 -18.27
C GLU A 63 -8.26 7.68 -17.46
N ASN A 64 -8.94 7.76 -16.31
CA ASN A 64 -8.81 8.84 -15.36
C ASN A 64 -7.74 8.51 -14.30
N ASN A 65 -6.97 9.53 -13.92
CA ASN A 65 -6.07 9.43 -12.78
C ASN A 65 -6.90 9.25 -11.49
N PRO A 66 -6.54 8.32 -10.60
CA PRO A 66 -7.23 8.17 -9.33
C PRO A 66 -7.04 9.41 -8.44
N ILE A 67 -8.00 9.65 -7.54
CA ILE A 67 -7.81 10.61 -6.46
C ILE A 67 -7.00 9.92 -5.37
N GLN A 68 -5.89 10.54 -4.96
CA GLN A 68 -5.05 10.07 -3.87
C GLN A 68 -4.91 11.15 -2.80
N ILE A 69 -5.11 10.77 -1.54
CA ILE A 69 -4.88 11.61 -0.37
C ILE A 69 -3.96 10.83 0.56
N VAL A 70 -2.88 11.47 1.00
CA VAL A 70 -1.88 10.88 1.89
C VAL A 70 -1.79 11.73 3.14
N ILE A 71 -1.90 11.09 4.30
CA ILE A 71 -1.74 11.72 5.62
C ILE A 71 -0.65 10.93 6.34
N ASP A 72 0.42 11.62 6.73
CA ASP A 72 1.55 11.04 7.45
C ASP A 72 1.63 11.67 8.85
N GLU A 73 1.39 10.85 9.87
CA GLU A 73 1.40 11.21 11.29
C GLU A 73 2.32 10.25 12.06
N GLU A 74 3.59 10.62 12.21
CA GLU A 74 4.62 10.01 13.07
C GLU A 74 4.46 8.49 13.29
N GLY A 75 4.70 7.71 12.24
CA GLY A 75 4.64 6.24 12.27
C GLY A 75 3.31 5.65 11.79
N THR A 76 2.37 6.50 11.40
CA THR A 76 1.12 6.10 10.72
C THR A 76 1.00 6.83 9.40
N LEU A 77 0.92 6.06 8.32
CA LEU A 77 0.73 6.55 6.96
C LEU A 77 -0.65 6.09 6.46
N ASP A 78 -1.60 7.02 6.44
CA ASP A 78 -2.94 6.81 5.90
C ASP A 78 -2.97 7.20 4.42
N ILE A 79 -3.29 6.23 3.56
CA ILE A 79 -3.35 6.40 2.11
C ILE A 79 -4.78 6.12 1.67
N PHE A 80 -5.48 7.16 1.21
CA PHE A 80 -6.79 7.04 0.59
C PHE A 80 -6.64 7.09 -0.93
N ILE A 81 -7.19 6.09 -1.61
CA ILE A 81 -7.19 6.01 -3.08
C ILE A 81 -8.62 5.77 -3.54
N TYR A 82 -9.07 6.57 -4.50
CA TYR A 82 -10.36 6.42 -5.15
C TYR A 82 -10.13 6.33 -6.66
N LEU A 83 -10.56 5.22 -7.26
CA LEU A 83 -10.67 5.10 -8.70
C LEU A 83 -11.71 6.13 -9.18
N LEU A 84 -11.36 6.88 -10.21
CA LEU A 84 -12.29 7.80 -10.87
C LEU A 84 -12.96 7.07 -12.03
N PRO A 85 -14.28 6.81 -11.97
CA PRO A 85 -14.97 6.13 -13.05
C PRO A 85 -14.81 6.85 -14.39
N ASP A 86 -14.71 6.10 -15.47
CA ASP A 86 -14.78 6.59 -16.84
C ASP A 86 -16.02 5.99 -17.55
N THR A 87 -16.10 6.12 -18.88
CA THR A 87 -17.24 5.58 -19.63
C THR A 87 -17.27 4.06 -19.71
N GLU A 88 -16.15 3.39 -19.40
CA GLU A 88 -15.97 1.94 -19.51
C GLU A 88 -15.88 1.25 -18.13
N LEU A 89 -15.36 1.92 -17.10
CA LEU A 89 -15.06 1.34 -15.80
C LEU A 89 -15.60 2.17 -14.63
N ASP A 90 -16.30 1.52 -13.68
CA ASP A 90 -16.70 2.07 -12.39
C ASP A 90 -15.89 1.50 -11.20
N GLN A 91 -15.11 0.44 -11.42
CA GLN A 91 -14.15 -0.18 -10.50
C GLN A 91 -13.12 -1.01 -11.28
N ASN A 92 -12.08 -1.51 -10.60
CA ASN A 92 -11.11 -2.42 -11.24
C ASN A 92 -11.62 -3.87 -11.38
N ASP A 93 -10.90 -4.69 -12.16
CA ASP A 93 -11.21 -6.10 -12.38
C ASP A 93 -10.76 -7.05 -11.24
N GLY A 94 -10.19 -6.51 -10.16
CA GLY A 94 -9.55 -7.28 -9.11
C GLY A 94 -8.24 -7.93 -9.57
N GLY A 95 -7.85 -9.02 -8.89
CA GLY A 95 -6.66 -9.79 -9.23
C GLY A 95 -5.46 -9.52 -8.31
N THR A 96 -4.26 -9.70 -8.86
CA THR A 96 -3.00 -9.64 -8.12
C THR A 96 -2.15 -8.52 -8.70
N TRP A 97 -2.16 -7.36 -8.04
CA TRP A 97 -1.60 -6.11 -8.57
C TRP A 97 -1.10 -5.22 -7.43
N SER A 98 -0.26 -4.24 -7.77
CA SER A 98 0.17 -3.20 -6.84
C SER A 98 -0.94 -2.15 -6.68
N LEU A 99 -1.25 -1.78 -5.44
CA LEU A 99 -2.24 -0.76 -5.09
C LEU A 99 -1.60 0.63 -5.02
N ALA A 100 -0.42 0.71 -4.43
CA ALA A 100 0.36 1.93 -4.30
C ALA A 100 1.84 1.59 -4.13
N THR A 101 2.71 2.52 -4.52
CA THR A 101 4.14 2.47 -4.23
C THR A 101 4.48 3.58 -3.25
N ILE A 102 5.15 3.23 -2.15
CA ILE A 102 5.70 4.16 -1.16
C ILE A 102 7.19 4.34 -1.48
N TYR A 103 7.64 5.57 -1.60
CA TYR A 103 9.06 5.95 -1.72
C TYR A 103 9.54 6.49 -0.38
N MET A 104 10.69 6.01 0.08
CA MET A 104 11.21 6.27 1.42
C MET A 104 12.73 6.38 1.39
N HIS A 105 13.29 6.99 2.44
CA HIS A 105 14.70 6.94 2.75
C HIS A 105 14.93 6.64 4.24
N PRO A 106 16.04 5.98 4.61
CA PRO A 106 16.34 5.67 5.99
C PRO A 106 16.95 6.88 6.71
N VAL A 107 16.66 6.99 8.00
CA VAL A 107 17.20 8.02 8.90
C VAL A 107 18.06 7.44 10.02
N SER A 108 17.99 6.12 10.27
CA SER A 108 18.90 5.41 11.17
C SER A 108 19.22 4.01 10.66
N THR A 109 20.32 3.42 11.14
CA THR A 109 20.66 2.02 10.89
C THR A 109 19.84 1.08 11.76
N GLY A 110 19.75 -0.19 11.35
CA GLY A 110 19.04 -1.25 12.07
C GLY A 110 17.85 -1.83 11.30
N GLU A 111 17.10 -2.67 12.01
CA GLU A 111 15.94 -3.38 11.49
C GLU A 111 14.64 -2.66 11.89
N SER A 112 13.71 -2.53 10.94
CA SER A 112 12.36 -2.02 11.17
C SER A 112 11.32 -2.81 10.37
N GLU A 113 10.06 -2.73 10.79
CA GLU A 113 8.94 -3.47 10.19
C GLU A 113 7.89 -2.50 9.62
N LEU A 114 7.26 -2.92 8.52
CA LEU A 114 6.08 -2.32 7.94
C LEU A 114 4.88 -3.23 8.19
N LEU A 115 3.79 -2.65 8.69
CA LEU A 115 2.57 -3.38 9.03
C LEU A 115 1.33 -2.71 8.44
N TYR A 116 0.30 -3.49 8.14
CA TYR A 116 -1.04 -2.97 7.91
C TYR A 116 -1.76 -2.78 9.24
N GLY A 117 -2.29 -1.59 9.49
CA GLY A 117 -3.13 -1.26 10.63
C GLY A 117 -4.58 -1.71 10.46
N GLU A 118 -5.31 -1.75 11.57
CA GLU A 118 -6.68 -2.26 11.66
C GLU A 118 -7.71 -1.45 10.86
N ASN A 119 -7.37 -0.21 10.47
CA ASN A 119 -8.28 0.62 9.68
C ASN A 119 -8.19 0.36 8.18
N THR A 120 -7.28 -0.52 7.73
CA THR A 120 -7.15 -0.88 6.32
C THR A 120 -8.46 -1.46 5.77
N ARG A 121 -9.01 -0.83 4.73
CA ARG A 121 -10.32 -1.15 4.15
C ARG A 121 -10.29 -0.97 2.64
N LEU A 122 -10.98 -1.87 1.93
CA LEU A 122 -11.28 -1.76 0.51
C LEU A 122 -12.79 -1.71 0.30
N ARG A 123 -13.23 -0.97 -0.71
CA ARG A 123 -14.63 -0.76 -1.07
C ARG A 123 -14.84 -0.97 -2.56
N ASP A 124 -15.94 -1.63 -2.93
CA ASP A 124 -16.34 -1.78 -4.33
C ASP A 124 -17.13 -0.54 -4.83
N ALA A 125 -17.58 -0.56 -6.09
CA ALA A 125 -18.36 0.53 -6.70
C ALA A 125 -19.69 0.84 -5.98
N ASN A 126 -20.24 -0.11 -5.23
CA ASN A 126 -21.46 0.06 -4.45
C ASN A 126 -21.18 0.52 -3.00
N ASN A 127 -19.91 0.80 -2.68
CA ASN A 127 -19.43 1.10 -1.33
C ASN A 127 -19.58 -0.09 -0.35
N ASP A 128 -19.74 -1.31 -0.86
CA ASP A 128 -19.72 -2.51 -0.04
C ASP A 128 -18.28 -2.88 0.34
N SER A 129 -18.11 -3.50 1.50
CA SER A 129 -16.78 -3.90 1.99
C SER A 129 -16.19 -5.03 1.14
N VAL A 130 -14.98 -4.82 0.62
CA VAL A 130 -14.20 -5.88 -0.02
C VAL A 130 -13.35 -6.60 1.03
N VAL A 131 -13.51 -7.92 1.10
CA VAL A 131 -12.85 -8.75 2.13
C VAL A 131 -11.36 -8.93 1.83
N VAL A 132 -10.53 -8.67 2.84
CA VAL A 132 -9.12 -9.09 2.94
C VAL A 132 -9.01 -10.08 4.10
N LYS A 133 -8.42 -11.24 3.84
CA LYS A 133 -8.32 -12.33 4.82
C LYS A 133 -7.01 -12.34 5.58
N SER A 134 -5.92 -11.89 4.95
CA SER A 134 -4.61 -11.88 5.56
C SER A 134 -3.78 -10.67 5.14
N PHE A 135 -2.89 -10.26 6.03
CA PHE A 135 -1.96 -9.16 5.86
C PHE A 135 -0.54 -9.66 6.09
N GLY A 136 0.36 -9.41 5.14
CA GLY A 136 1.78 -9.70 5.29
C GLY A 136 2.54 -8.48 5.82
N SER A 137 3.59 -8.74 6.62
CA SER A 137 4.55 -7.72 7.05
C SER A 137 5.62 -7.46 5.99
N GLY A 138 6.23 -6.27 6.04
CA GLY A 138 7.44 -5.93 5.31
C GLY A 138 8.59 -5.65 6.30
N TYR A 139 9.83 -5.90 5.88
CA TYR A 139 11.02 -5.72 6.72
C TYR A 139 12.03 -4.86 6.00
N ILE A 140 12.59 -3.89 6.71
CA ILE A 140 13.62 -2.99 6.23
C ILE A 140 14.85 -3.17 7.12
N ASN A 141 15.98 -3.47 6.49
CA ASN A 141 17.27 -3.51 7.15
C ASN A 141 18.19 -2.45 6.54
N VAL A 142 18.71 -1.57 7.40
CA VAL A 142 19.56 -0.45 7.03
C VAL A 142 20.96 -0.65 7.58
N GLU A 143 21.95 -0.70 6.70
CA GLU A 143 23.38 -0.80 7.03
C GLU A 143 24.12 0.55 6.97
#